data_AF-A0AAD1QZ02-F1
#
_entry.id   AF-A0AAD1QZ02-F1
#
_cell.length_a   1.000
_cell.length_b   1.000
_cell.length_c   1.000
_cell.angle_alpha   90.00
_cell.angle_beta   90.00
_cell.angle_gamma   90.00
#
_symmetry.space_group_name_H-M   'P 1'
#
loop_
_entity.id
_entity.type
_entity.pdbx_description
1 polymer ?
#
loop_
_entity_poly.entity_id
_entity_poly.type
_entity_poly.pdbx_seq_one_letter_code
_entity_poly.pdbx_strand_id
1 'polypeptide(L)'
;MQHDCPKRKVRCEFCGSDFTGEAYEDHQGSCPQESVYCENKCGARMMRRVLSQHSLAECPKRTQPCPYCNKEFVFDTIQSHQYQCPRYPITCPNQCGMANIAREDLNGHLKDSCSSALVLCPFKDSGCKHRCPKISMSRHLEENMRSHLSMMSSLVSRQRQEIQDLKKQVEELSVSSEGVLIWKISDYSRKVQEAKVRGNFESFSPVFYTHRYGYKLQVSAFLNGNGSGEGSYLSVYIRVLPGEYDNLLEWPFSYRVTFTLLDQSDPSLSKPQNITETFNPDPNWKNFQKPSGSRNSLDESTLGFGYPKFISHEDIRKRNYVRDNSIFLRASVEIPQKIIA
;
A
#
# COMPACT_ATOMS: atom_id res chain seq x y z
N MET A 1 24.31 66.49 58.90
CA MET A 1 23.54 67.14 57.82
C MET A 1 24.41 68.24 57.21
N GLN A 2 25.19 67.92 56.18
CA GLN A 2 26.03 68.94 55.50
C GLN A 2 26.03 68.75 53.97
N HIS A 3 25.01 68.07 53.45
CA HIS A 3 24.89 67.70 52.05
C HIS A 3 23.68 68.35 51.34
N ASP A 4 22.74 69.00 52.04
CA ASP A 4 21.44 69.40 51.47
C ASP A 4 21.34 70.88 51.01
N CYS A 5 22.45 71.54 50.63
CA CYS A 5 22.42 72.93 50.15
C CYS A 5 22.51 72.98 48.60
N PRO A 6 21.40 73.22 47.87
CA PRO A 6 21.35 73.12 46.41
C PRO A 6 22.25 74.12 45.66
N LYS A 7 22.63 75.24 46.31
CA LYS A 7 23.50 76.28 45.73
C LYS A 7 24.98 76.17 46.14
N ARG A 8 25.39 75.09 46.83
CA ARG A 8 26.80 74.87 47.16
C ARG A 8 27.61 74.77 45.87
N LYS A 9 28.72 75.50 45.78
CA LYS A 9 29.69 75.30 44.70
C LYS A 9 30.49 74.04 44.99
N VAL A 10 30.42 73.07 44.08
CA VAL A 10 31.17 71.82 44.12
C VAL A 10 32.08 71.79 42.89
N ARG A 11 33.38 71.62 43.13
CA ARG A 11 34.37 71.49 42.07
C ARG A 11 34.52 70.03 41.68
N CYS A 12 34.41 69.72 40.39
CA CYS A 12 34.64 68.36 39.91
C CYS A 12 36.14 68.03 39.95
N GLU A 13 36.49 66.92 40.59
CA GLU A 13 37.87 66.46 40.74
C GLU A 13 38.51 66.02 39.41
N PHE A 14 37.70 65.72 38.39
CA PHE A 14 38.17 65.24 37.09
C PHE A 14 38.36 66.36 36.05
N CYS A 15 37.39 67.28 35.93
CA CYS A 15 37.46 68.36 34.95
C CYS A 15 37.82 69.73 35.53
N GLY A 16 37.83 69.87 36.86
CA GLY A 16 38.18 71.13 37.56
C GLY A 16 37.13 72.24 37.47
N SER A 17 36.01 72.01 36.79
CA SER A 17 34.90 72.97 36.67
C SER A 17 34.07 73.03 37.95
N ASP A 18 33.56 74.23 38.24
CA ASP A 18 32.69 74.49 39.40
C ASP A 18 31.21 74.36 38.99
N PHE A 19 30.45 73.57 39.75
CA PHE A 19 29.02 73.32 39.54
C PHE A 19 28.23 73.71 40.80
N THR A 20 26.93 73.99 40.68
CA THR A 20 26.01 74.01 41.83
C THR A 20 25.76 72.58 42.32
N GLY A 21 25.31 72.40 43.57
CA GLY A 21 25.06 71.06 44.14
C GLY A 21 24.15 70.20 43.26
N GLU A 22 23.03 70.78 42.80
CA GLU A 22 22.08 70.13 41.87
C GLU A 22 22.73 69.78 40.51
N ALA A 23 23.47 70.72 39.90
CA ALA A 23 24.14 70.46 38.61
C ALA A 23 25.32 69.49 38.73
N TYR A 24 25.90 69.36 39.93
CA TYR A 24 26.97 68.40 40.20
C TYR A 24 26.42 66.99 40.31
N GLU A 25 25.23 66.78 40.87
CA GLU A 25 24.56 65.47 40.91
C GLU A 25 24.30 64.93 39.50
N ASP A 26 23.85 65.78 38.56
CA ASP A 26 23.69 65.40 37.14
C ASP A 26 25.03 65.19 36.41
N HIS A 27 26.07 65.91 36.81
CA HIS A 27 27.41 65.78 36.26
C HIS A 27 28.16 64.53 36.78
N GLN A 28 27.83 64.11 37.99
CA GLN A 28 28.44 62.97 38.67
C GLN A 28 28.15 61.69 37.89
N GLY A 29 29.22 60.99 37.48
CA GLY A 29 29.11 59.81 36.61
C GLY A 29 28.93 60.10 35.12
N SER A 30 28.92 61.37 34.69
CA SER A 30 28.85 61.80 33.28
C SER A 30 30.02 62.68 32.84
N CYS A 31 31.00 62.92 33.72
CA CYS A 31 32.10 63.84 33.46
C CYS A 31 32.96 63.40 32.25
N PRO A 32 33.13 64.25 31.20
CA PRO A 32 33.88 63.87 29.98
C PRO A 32 35.37 63.57 30.20
N GLN A 33 35.97 64.13 31.26
CA GLN A 33 37.40 63.97 31.61
C GLN A 33 37.65 62.84 32.62
N GLU A 34 36.59 62.27 33.20
CA GLU A 34 36.71 61.11 34.09
C GLU A 34 37.31 59.92 33.34
N SER A 35 38.28 59.26 33.97
CA SER A 35 38.90 58.06 33.43
C SER A 35 38.08 56.83 33.80
N VAL A 36 37.44 56.23 32.81
CA VAL A 36 36.54 55.08 32.98
C VAL A 36 37.06 53.85 32.26
N TYR A 37 36.64 52.67 32.72
CA TYR A 37 36.90 51.41 32.03
C TYR A 37 35.96 51.26 30.84
N CYS A 38 36.45 50.59 29.80
CA CYS A 38 35.61 50.23 28.66
C CYS A 38 34.41 49.36 29.08
N GLU A 39 33.21 49.74 28.64
CA GLU A 39 31.95 49.01 28.90
C GLU A 39 31.97 47.57 28.36
N ASN A 40 32.71 47.34 27.26
CA ASN A 40 32.91 46.00 26.68
C ASN A 40 33.92 45.14 27.45
N LYS A 41 34.39 45.59 28.62
CA LYS A 41 35.32 44.88 29.51
C LYS A 41 36.61 44.41 28.82
N CYS A 42 37.12 45.20 27.87
CA CYS A 42 38.36 44.90 27.15
C CYS A 42 39.63 45.15 28.00
N GLY A 43 39.50 45.71 29.19
CA GLY A 43 40.61 46.06 30.09
C GLY A 43 41.22 47.45 29.88
N ALA A 44 40.85 48.16 28.81
CA ALA A 44 41.34 49.52 28.56
C ALA A 44 40.66 50.57 29.47
N ARG A 45 41.44 51.59 29.87
CA ARG A 45 40.99 52.74 30.67
C ARG A 45 41.28 54.04 29.94
N MET A 46 40.28 54.91 29.80
CA MET A 46 40.36 56.15 28.98
C MET A 46 39.41 57.23 29.46
N MET A 47 39.54 58.45 28.95
CA MET A 47 38.58 59.53 29.25
C MET A 47 37.20 59.21 28.67
N ARG A 48 36.12 59.48 29.41
CA ARG A 48 34.73 59.23 28.97
C ARG A 48 34.43 59.80 27.58
N ARG A 49 34.97 60.98 27.24
CA ARG A 49 34.76 61.61 25.92
C ARG A 49 35.25 60.81 24.71
N VAL A 50 36.24 59.92 24.89
CA VAL A 50 36.78 59.06 23.81
C VAL A 50 36.23 57.63 23.86
N LEU A 51 35.41 57.32 24.86
CA LEU A 51 34.88 55.97 25.09
C LEU A 51 34.04 55.46 23.90
N SER A 52 33.24 56.33 23.29
CA SER A 52 32.38 56.00 22.13
C SER A 52 33.19 55.73 20.87
N GLN A 53 34.23 56.52 20.60
CA GLN A 53 35.14 56.29 19.47
C GLN A 53 35.87 54.95 19.64
N HIS A 54 36.38 54.69 20.84
CA HIS A 54 37.03 53.42 21.15
C HIS A 54 36.06 52.25 20.97
N SER A 55 34.85 52.32 21.53
CA SER A 55 33.89 51.20 21.48
C SER A 55 33.50 50.82 20.06
N LEU A 56 33.41 51.79 19.14
CA LEU A 56 33.01 51.58 17.75
C LEU A 56 34.15 51.16 16.82
N ALA A 57 35.33 51.77 16.95
CA ALA A 57 36.41 51.62 15.96
C ALA A 57 37.62 50.81 16.44
N GLU A 58 37.96 50.88 17.73
CA GLU A 58 39.26 50.41 18.23
C GLU A 58 39.15 49.22 19.20
N CYS A 59 38.03 49.09 19.89
CA CYS A 59 37.86 48.08 20.92
C CYS A 59 37.93 46.67 20.31
N PRO A 60 38.85 45.80 20.77
CA PRO A 60 38.94 44.42 20.27
C PRO A 60 37.72 43.58 20.68
N LYS A 61 37.01 44.02 21.72
CA LYS A 61 35.76 43.42 22.21
C LYS A 61 34.50 44.15 21.70
N ARG A 62 34.60 45.00 20.66
CA ARG A 62 33.43 45.63 20.03
C ARG A 62 32.49 44.58 19.44
N THR A 63 31.20 44.86 19.42
CA THR A 63 30.21 44.04 18.73
C THR A 63 30.06 44.50 17.28
N GLN A 64 29.91 43.56 16.36
CA GLN A 64 29.59 43.83 14.96
C GLN A 64 28.55 42.82 14.46
N PRO A 65 27.61 43.24 13.60
CA PRO A 65 26.68 42.33 12.97
C PRO A 65 27.41 41.44 11.96
N CYS A 66 27.11 40.14 11.96
CA CYS A 66 27.58 39.23 10.94
C CYS A 66 27.00 39.62 9.57
N PRO A 67 27.82 39.78 8.50
CA PRO A 67 27.35 40.21 7.19
C PRO A 67 26.41 39.20 6.50
N TYR A 68 26.29 37.99 7.04
CA TYR A 68 25.46 36.92 6.46
C TYR A 68 24.17 36.66 7.25
N CYS A 69 24.21 36.71 8.59
CA CYS A 69 23.06 36.40 9.44
C CYS A 69 22.54 37.59 10.26
N ASN A 70 23.20 38.75 10.18
CA ASN A 70 22.89 39.99 10.89
C ASN A 70 22.85 39.90 12.44
N LYS A 71 23.17 38.74 13.03
CA LYS A 71 23.32 38.61 14.49
C LYS A 71 24.62 39.29 14.95
N GLU A 72 24.60 39.87 16.13
CA GLU A 72 25.73 40.58 16.71
C GLU A 72 26.73 39.60 17.35
N PHE A 73 28.02 39.79 17.05
CA PHE A 73 29.12 39.03 17.63
C PHE A 73 30.25 39.95 18.04
N VAL A 74 31.04 39.53 19.02
CA VAL A 74 32.29 40.22 19.38
C VAL A 74 33.26 40.10 18.21
N PHE A 75 33.90 41.19 17.82
CA PHE A 75 34.83 41.29 16.69
C PHE A 75 35.91 40.21 16.70
N ASP A 76 36.47 39.91 17.87
CA ASP A 76 37.43 38.83 18.10
C ASP A 76 36.90 37.42 17.74
N THR A 77 35.60 37.20 17.88
CA THR A 77 34.96 35.88 17.69
C THR A 77 34.18 35.73 16.37
N ILE A 78 33.95 36.83 15.64
CA ILE A 78 33.09 36.83 14.45
C ILE A 78 33.64 35.95 13.34
N GLN A 79 34.97 35.83 13.21
CA GLN A 79 35.61 34.92 12.26
C GLN A 79 35.30 33.45 12.59
N SER A 80 35.34 33.07 13.87
CA SER A 80 34.97 31.71 14.31
C SER A 80 33.49 31.42 14.00
N HIS A 81 32.61 32.39 14.23
CA HIS A 81 31.20 32.27 13.86
C HIS A 81 31.00 31.99 12.37
N GLN A 82 31.76 32.64 11.46
CA GLN A 82 31.59 32.44 10.01
C GLN A 82 31.73 30.97 9.58
N TYR A 83 32.60 30.18 10.23
CA TYR A 83 32.72 28.74 9.96
C TYR A 83 31.45 27.95 10.27
N GLN A 84 30.63 28.43 11.21
CA GLN A 84 29.39 27.77 11.67
C GLN A 84 28.12 28.56 11.29
N CYS A 85 28.26 29.70 10.62
CA CYS A 85 27.16 30.59 10.34
C CYS A 85 26.17 29.90 9.36
N PRO A 86 24.88 29.76 9.73
CA PRO A 86 23.89 29.07 8.90
C PRO A 86 23.65 29.72 7.53
N ARG A 87 23.84 31.04 7.46
CA ARG A 87 23.67 31.86 6.24
C ARG A 87 24.97 32.05 5.46
N TYR A 88 26.08 31.48 5.93
CA TYR A 88 27.35 31.60 5.21
C TYR A 88 27.24 30.92 3.83
N PRO A 89 27.63 31.60 2.74
CA PRO A 89 27.58 31.04 1.40
C PRO A 89 28.64 29.95 1.23
N ILE A 90 28.21 28.78 0.82
CA ILE A 90 29.07 27.65 0.48
C ILE A 90 28.83 27.20 -0.97
N THR A 91 29.80 26.49 -1.52
CA THR A 91 29.69 25.86 -2.83
C THR A 91 29.09 24.46 -2.70
N CYS A 92 28.37 24.01 -3.72
CA CYS A 92 27.82 22.65 -3.74
C CYS A 92 28.96 21.61 -3.80
N PRO A 93 28.98 20.59 -2.92
CA PRO A 93 29.95 19.50 -2.95
C PRO A 93 29.95 18.71 -4.28
N ASN A 94 28.79 18.65 -4.95
CA ASN A 94 28.64 17.99 -6.26
C ASN A 94 29.08 18.89 -7.44
N GLN A 95 29.64 20.07 -7.15
CA GLN A 95 30.16 21.02 -8.13
C GLN A 95 29.17 21.32 -9.26
N CYS A 96 27.89 21.50 -8.92
CA CYS A 96 26.80 21.73 -9.88
C CYS A 96 26.80 23.11 -10.55
N GLY A 97 27.82 23.94 -10.31
CA GLY A 97 27.94 25.30 -10.82
C GLY A 97 27.14 26.37 -10.06
N MET A 98 26.25 25.97 -9.13
CA MET A 98 25.55 26.93 -8.26
C MET A 98 26.49 27.44 -7.17
N ALA A 99 26.81 28.73 -7.24
CA ALA A 99 27.53 29.46 -6.20
C ALA A 99 26.56 30.05 -5.16
N ASN A 100 27.04 30.31 -3.95
CA ASN A 100 26.31 31.03 -2.89
C ASN A 100 25.09 30.31 -2.31
N ILE A 101 25.19 29.00 -2.06
CA ILE A 101 24.15 28.28 -1.31
C ILE A 101 24.35 28.58 0.17
N ALA A 102 23.34 29.08 0.87
CA ALA A 102 23.44 29.25 2.32
C ALA A 102 23.64 27.89 2.98
N ARG A 103 24.54 27.80 3.98
CA ARG A 103 24.90 26.53 4.62
C ARG A 103 23.71 25.70 5.07
N GLU A 104 22.68 26.31 5.65
CA GLU A 104 21.48 25.58 6.10
C GLU A 104 20.61 25.06 4.94
N ASP A 105 20.68 25.69 3.76
CA ASP A 105 19.88 25.33 2.58
C ASP A 105 20.53 24.22 1.73
N LEU A 106 21.77 23.83 2.05
CA LEU A 106 22.53 22.83 1.28
C LEU A 106 21.80 21.50 1.16
N ASN A 107 21.20 21.02 2.24
CA ASN A 107 20.49 19.73 2.23
C ASN A 107 19.27 19.76 1.31
N GLY A 108 18.51 20.86 1.32
CA GLY A 108 17.39 21.07 0.40
C GLY A 108 17.86 21.13 -1.05
N HIS A 109 18.96 21.88 -1.31
CA HIS A 109 19.58 21.91 -2.63
C HIS A 109 19.98 20.51 -3.11
N LEU A 110 20.72 19.73 -2.32
CA LEU A 110 21.21 18.40 -2.71
C LEU A 110 20.07 17.42 -3.02
N LYS A 111 18.96 17.50 -2.29
CA LYS A 111 17.82 16.61 -2.44
C LYS A 111 16.94 16.99 -3.63
N ASP A 112 16.57 18.26 -3.74
CA ASP A 112 15.45 18.66 -4.61
C ASP A 112 15.93 19.36 -5.90
N SER A 113 17.03 20.13 -5.82
CA SER A 113 17.41 21.09 -6.86
C SER A 113 18.75 20.80 -7.56
N CYS A 114 19.62 19.98 -6.96
CA CYS A 114 20.97 19.72 -7.47
C CYS A 114 20.92 18.85 -8.74
N SER A 115 21.19 19.46 -9.90
CA SER A 115 21.26 18.78 -11.20
C SER A 115 22.38 17.73 -11.28
N SER A 116 23.45 17.90 -10.51
CA SER A 116 24.56 16.95 -10.41
C SER A 116 24.34 15.84 -9.38
N ALA A 117 23.24 15.84 -8.64
CA ALA A 117 22.98 14.81 -7.63
C ALA A 117 22.80 13.45 -8.32
N LEU A 118 23.46 12.42 -7.80
CA LEU A 118 23.32 11.05 -8.29
C LEU A 118 21.94 10.51 -7.90
N VAL A 119 21.18 10.11 -8.90
CA VAL A 119 19.83 9.54 -8.74
C VAL A 119 19.75 8.16 -9.39
N LEU A 120 18.88 7.30 -8.85
CA LEU A 120 18.59 5.99 -9.43
C LEU A 120 17.63 6.13 -10.61
N CYS A 121 17.74 5.22 -11.58
CA CYS A 121 16.80 5.14 -12.69
C CYS A 121 15.36 4.90 -12.17
N PRO A 122 14.33 5.57 -12.71
CA PRO A 122 12.92 5.33 -12.38
C PRO A 122 12.48 3.87 -12.59
N PHE A 123 13.14 3.11 -13.47
CA PHE A 123 12.87 1.69 -13.72
C PHE A 123 13.58 0.74 -12.75
N LYS A 124 14.05 1.23 -11.59
CA LYS A 124 14.76 0.41 -10.58
C LYS A 124 13.95 -0.80 -10.12
N ASP A 125 12.65 -0.61 -9.91
CA ASP A 125 11.75 -1.66 -9.40
C ASP A 125 11.41 -2.68 -10.50
N SER A 126 11.54 -2.27 -11.76
CA SER A 126 11.47 -3.15 -12.93
C SER A 126 12.80 -3.87 -13.22
N GLY A 127 13.89 -3.50 -12.53
CA GLY A 127 15.19 -4.18 -12.60
C GLY A 127 16.36 -3.32 -13.09
N CYS A 128 16.16 -2.05 -13.46
CA CYS A 128 17.26 -1.20 -13.94
C CYS A 128 18.15 -0.70 -12.78
N LYS A 129 19.40 -1.14 -12.73
CA LYS A 129 20.35 -0.76 -11.66
C LYS A 129 21.14 0.53 -11.95
N HIS A 130 20.78 1.25 -13.01
CA HIS A 130 21.54 2.44 -13.43
C HIS A 130 21.36 3.60 -12.45
N ARG A 131 22.45 4.34 -12.25
CA ARG A 131 22.48 5.56 -11.44
C ARG A 131 23.38 6.59 -12.11
N CYS A 132 22.93 7.82 -12.21
CA CYS A 132 23.68 8.89 -12.87
C CYS A 132 23.26 10.26 -12.32
N PRO A 133 24.00 11.34 -12.62
CA PRO A 133 23.58 12.69 -12.27
C PRO A 133 22.19 13.00 -12.84
N LYS A 134 21.34 13.71 -12.08
CA LYS A 134 19.96 14.06 -12.46
C LYS A 134 19.89 14.68 -13.87
N ILE A 135 20.85 15.53 -14.24
CA ILE A 135 20.94 16.14 -15.58
C ILE A 135 21.17 15.14 -16.72
N SER A 136 21.82 14.00 -16.45
CA SER A 136 22.10 12.97 -17.45
C SER A 136 21.01 11.89 -17.54
N MET A 137 20.00 11.93 -16.66
CA MET A 137 18.96 10.90 -16.60
C MET A 137 18.09 10.87 -17.85
N SER A 138 17.74 12.03 -18.43
CA SER A 138 16.96 12.10 -19.67
C SER A 138 17.62 11.33 -20.80
N ARG A 139 18.92 11.57 -21.03
CA ARG A 139 19.72 10.86 -22.03
C ARG A 139 19.75 9.35 -21.77
N HIS A 140 19.96 8.91 -20.53
CA HIS A 140 19.90 7.48 -20.19
C HIS A 140 18.54 6.86 -20.54
N LEU A 141 17.44 7.52 -20.21
CA LEU A 141 16.08 7.03 -20.48
C LEU A 141 15.82 6.90 -21.99
N GLU A 142 16.26 7.87 -22.78
CA GLU A 142 16.12 7.87 -24.24
C GLU A 142 16.96 6.75 -24.89
N GLU A 143 18.24 6.65 -24.53
CA GLU A 143 19.15 5.64 -25.11
C GLU A 143 18.77 4.20 -24.73
N ASN A 144 18.14 4.01 -23.56
CA ASN A 144 17.82 2.69 -23.01
C ASN A 144 16.32 2.35 -23.08
N MET A 145 15.53 3.12 -23.83
CA MET A 145 14.07 2.95 -23.92
C MET A 145 13.67 1.51 -24.29
N ARG A 146 14.34 0.90 -25.27
CA ARG A 146 14.04 -0.49 -25.68
C ARG A 146 14.26 -1.49 -24.54
N SER A 147 15.34 -1.31 -23.78
CA SER A 147 15.65 -2.18 -22.64
C SER A 147 14.59 -2.03 -21.54
N HIS A 148 14.24 -0.79 -21.19
CA HIS A 148 13.19 -0.51 -20.21
C HIS A 148 11.82 -1.06 -20.64
N LEU A 149 11.43 -0.91 -21.91
CA LEU A 149 10.19 -1.49 -22.43
C LEU A 149 10.19 -3.02 -22.37
N SER A 150 11.32 -3.68 -22.67
CA SER A 150 11.45 -5.12 -22.51
C SER A 150 11.30 -5.55 -21.05
N MET A 151 11.93 -4.84 -20.11
CA MET A 151 11.79 -5.11 -18.66
C MET A 151 10.33 -4.97 -18.21
N MET A 152 9.63 -3.92 -18.67
CA MET A 152 8.22 -3.72 -18.38
C MET A 152 7.33 -4.82 -18.95
N SER A 153 7.58 -5.25 -20.19
CA SER A 153 6.85 -6.36 -20.81
C SER A 153 7.04 -7.67 -20.04
N SER A 154 8.27 -7.99 -19.65
CA SER A 154 8.58 -9.15 -18.82
C SER A 154 7.92 -9.07 -17.44
N LEU A 155 7.91 -7.89 -16.81
CA LEU A 155 7.24 -7.66 -15.53
C LEU A 155 5.73 -7.90 -15.63
N VAL A 156 5.07 -7.35 -16.66
CA VAL A 156 3.63 -7.55 -16.91
C VAL A 156 3.31 -9.02 -17.14
N SER A 157 4.13 -9.73 -17.92
CA SER A 157 3.94 -11.16 -18.17
C SER A 157 4.03 -11.97 -16.87
N ARG A 158 5.04 -11.69 -16.04
CA ARG A 158 5.22 -12.35 -14.73
C ARG A 158 4.06 -12.04 -13.78
N GLN A 159 3.65 -10.78 -13.68
CA GLN A 159 2.49 -10.39 -12.84
C GLN A 159 1.20 -11.07 -13.31
N ARG A 160 1.00 -11.21 -14.63
CA ARG A 160 -0.16 -11.95 -15.17
C ARG A 160 -0.14 -13.42 -14.73
N GLN A 161 1.03 -14.06 -14.75
CA GLN A 161 1.19 -15.44 -14.27
C GLN A 161 0.90 -15.55 -12.77
N GLU A 162 1.50 -14.67 -11.95
CA GLU A 162 1.26 -14.64 -10.49
C GLU A 162 -0.23 -14.44 -10.17
N ILE A 163 -0.93 -13.57 -10.89
CA ILE A 163 -2.38 -13.36 -10.73
C ILE A 163 -3.17 -14.63 -11.12
N GLN A 164 -2.78 -15.33 -12.17
CA GLN A 164 -3.43 -16.58 -12.56
C GLN A 164 -3.23 -17.67 -11.51
N ASP A 165 -2.02 -17.78 -10.97
CA ASP A 165 -1.67 -18.76 -9.93
C ASP A 165 -2.44 -18.46 -8.62
N LEU A 166 -2.52 -17.18 -8.23
CA LEU A 166 -3.31 -16.76 -7.07
C LEU A 166 -4.80 -17.02 -7.25
N LYS A 167 -5.35 -16.78 -8.45
CA LYS A 167 -6.75 -17.11 -8.74
C LYS A 167 -7.02 -18.61 -8.61
N LYS A 168 -6.13 -19.45 -9.12
CA LYS A 168 -6.21 -20.91 -8.95
C LYS A 168 -6.22 -21.29 -7.46
N GLN A 169 -5.33 -20.71 -6.65
CA GLN A 169 -5.28 -20.98 -5.21
C GLN A 169 -6.55 -20.51 -4.48
N VAL A 170 -7.09 -19.34 -4.83
CA VAL A 170 -8.34 -18.84 -4.24
C VAL A 170 -9.52 -19.74 -4.62
N GLU A 171 -9.59 -20.20 -5.88
CA GLU A 171 -10.59 -21.17 -6.31
C GLU A 171 -10.48 -22.47 -5.50
N GLU A 172 -9.27 -23.00 -5.28
CA GLU A 172 -9.06 -24.20 -4.46
C GLU A 172 -9.50 -24.02 -3.00
N LEU A 173 -9.27 -22.84 -2.42
CA LEU A 173 -9.65 -22.54 -1.04
C LEU A 173 -11.14 -22.23 -0.87
N SER A 174 -11.78 -21.61 -1.87
CA SER A 174 -13.13 -21.05 -1.75
C SER A 174 -14.27 -22.09 -1.75
N VAL A 175 -13.99 -23.34 -2.10
CA VAL A 175 -15.05 -24.33 -2.38
C VAL A 175 -15.05 -25.55 -1.44
N SER A 176 -14.05 -25.67 -0.56
CA SER A 176 -13.91 -26.83 0.32
C SER A 176 -14.45 -26.55 1.73
N SER A 177 -15.77 -26.71 1.93
CA SER A 177 -16.33 -27.02 3.25
C SER A 177 -16.65 -28.51 3.31
N GLU A 178 -15.70 -29.34 3.75
CA GLU A 178 -15.93 -30.74 4.17
C GLU A 178 -16.93 -31.54 3.29
N GLY A 179 -16.71 -31.60 1.98
CA GLY A 179 -17.53 -32.40 1.07
C GLY A 179 -18.79 -31.71 0.57
N VAL A 180 -19.02 -30.44 0.93
CA VAL A 180 -20.22 -29.69 0.56
C VAL A 180 -19.86 -28.52 -0.36
N LEU A 181 -20.45 -28.51 -1.55
CA LEU A 181 -20.52 -27.37 -2.45
C LEU A 181 -21.93 -26.75 -2.37
N ILE A 182 -22.02 -25.43 -2.24
CA ILE A 182 -23.25 -24.67 -2.49
C ILE A 182 -23.02 -23.76 -3.70
N TRP A 183 -23.64 -24.11 -4.82
CA TRP A 183 -23.54 -23.40 -6.09
C TRP A 183 -24.74 -22.48 -6.31
N LYS A 184 -24.49 -21.17 -6.28
CA LYS A 184 -25.47 -20.16 -6.67
C LYS A 184 -25.48 -19.98 -8.19
N ILE A 185 -26.64 -20.18 -8.81
CA ILE A 185 -26.87 -19.87 -10.23
C ILE A 185 -27.69 -18.58 -10.29
N SER A 186 -26.97 -17.46 -10.45
CA SER A 186 -27.56 -16.14 -10.70
C SER A 186 -28.04 -16.01 -12.15
N ASP A 187 -28.87 -14.99 -12.41
CA ASP A 187 -29.50 -14.69 -13.71
C ASP A 187 -30.32 -15.86 -14.26
N TYR A 188 -31.03 -16.56 -13.37
CA TYR A 188 -31.75 -17.79 -13.68
C TYR A 188 -32.68 -17.63 -14.89
N SER A 189 -33.49 -16.58 -14.92
CA SER A 189 -34.46 -16.34 -16.00
C SER A 189 -33.78 -16.20 -17.36
N ARG A 190 -32.66 -15.45 -17.44
CA ARG A 190 -31.90 -15.28 -18.69
C ARG A 190 -31.29 -16.60 -19.14
N LYS A 191 -30.64 -17.33 -18.23
CA LYS A 191 -29.98 -18.61 -18.54
C LYS A 191 -30.98 -19.69 -18.96
N VAL A 192 -32.19 -19.72 -18.39
CA VAL A 192 -33.27 -20.62 -18.85
C VAL A 192 -33.70 -20.27 -20.28
N GLN A 193 -33.84 -18.99 -20.62
CA GLN A 193 -34.17 -18.59 -21.99
C GLN A 193 -33.07 -18.97 -22.98
N GLU A 194 -31.81 -18.75 -22.61
CA GLU A 194 -30.66 -19.20 -23.41
C GLU A 194 -30.66 -20.71 -23.61
N ALA A 195 -30.96 -21.49 -22.57
CA ALA A 195 -31.04 -22.95 -22.63
C ALA A 195 -32.22 -23.48 -23.46
N LYS A 196 -33.26 -22.67 -23.67
CA LYS A 196 -34.37 -23.01 -24.58
C LYS A 196 -34.03 -22.78 -26.04
N VAL A 197 -33.24 -21.75 -26.31
CA VAL A 197 -32.79 -21.43 -27.68
C VAL A 197 -31.62 -22.32 -28.09
N ARG A 198 -30.69 -22.56 -27.16
CA ARG A 198 -29.51 -23.41 -27.34
C ARG A 198 -29.82 -24.77 -26.70
N GLY A 199 -30.25 -25.75 -27.50
CA GLY A 199 -30.42 -27.12 -27.03
C GLY A 199 -29.12 -27.63 -26.38
N ASN A 200 -29.25 -28.42 -25.31
CA ASN A 200 -28.13 -28.94 -24.51
C ASN A 200 -27.19 -27.87 -23.90
N PHE A 201 -27.71 -26.70 -23.52
CA PHE A 201 -26.92 -25.70 -22.80
C PHE A 201 -26.61 -26.13 -21.35
N GLU A 202 -25.37 -26.57 -21.12
CA GLU A 202 -24.86 -27.00 -19.82
C GLU A 202 -24.23 -25.82 -19.05
N SER A 203 -24.64 -25.63 -17.80
CA SER A 203 -23.99 -24.71 -16.86
C SER A 203 -23.09 -25.49 -15.90
N PHE A 204 -21.95 -24.91 -15.53
CA PHE A 204 -20.97 -25.57 -14.66
C PHE A 204 -20.76 -24.80 -13.36
N SER A 205 -20.59 -25.54 -12.26
CA SER A 205 -20.11 -25.00 -10.99
C SER A 205 -18.60 -24.72 -11.06
N PRO A 206 -18.07 -23.92 -10.12
CA PRO A 206 -16.65 -24.02 -9.77
C PRO A 206 -16.26 -25.46 -9.45
N VAL A 207 -15.01 -25.82 -9.73
CA VAL A 207 -14.47 -27.11 -9.30
C VAL A 207 -14.32 -27.12 -7.79
N PHE A 208 -14.47 -28.29 -7.17
CA PHE A 208 -14.29 -28.44 -5.73
C PHE A 208 -13.66 -29.76 -5.37
N TYR A 209 -12.92 -29.77 -4.26
CA TYR A 209 -12.42 -31.00 -3.70
C TYR A 209 -13.40 -31.53 -2.65
N THR A 210 -13.57 -32.85 -2.60
CA THR A 210 -14.37 -33.51 -1.56
C THR A 210 -13.83 -33.14 -0.18
N HIS A 211 -12.54 -33.31 0.06
CA HIS A 211 -11.85 -32.87 1.28
C HIS A 211 -10.46 -32.38 0.88
N ARG A 212 -9.71 -31.85 1.84
CA ARG A 212 -8.30 -31.49 1.61
C ARG A 212 -7.56 -32.71 1.09
N TYR A 213 -6.92 -32.58 -0.08
CA TYR A 213 -6.21 -33.67 -0.77
C TYR A 213 -7.10 -34.80 -1.34
N GLY A 214 -8.42 -34.59 -1.43
CA GLY A 214 -9.39 -35.57 -1.92
C GLY A 214 -9.64 -35.55 -3.42
N TYR A 215 -10.76 -36.15 -3.85
CA TYR A 215 -11.21 -36.16 -5.25
C TYR A 215 -11.63 -34.77 -5.72
N LYS A 216 -11.27 -34.42 -6.97
CA LYS A 216 -11.72 -33.20 -7.65
C LYS A 216 -13.03 -33.47 -8.39
N LEU A 217 -14.06 -32.69 -8.09
CA LEU A 217 -15.40 -32.83 -8.64
C LEU A 217 -15.88 -31.52 -9.26
N GLN A 218 -16.86 -31.63 -10.16
CA GLN A 218 -17.59 -30.49 -10.69
C GLN A 218 -19.06 -30.86 -10.90
N VAL A 219 -19.96 -29.98 -10.50
CA VAL A 219 -21.40 -30.11 -10.72
C VAL A 219 -21.76 -29.38 -12.01
N SER A 220 -22.72 -29.92 -12.74
CA SER A 220 -23.31 -29.25 -13.88
C SER A 220 -24.83 -29.36 -13.87
N ALA A 221 -25.48 -28.42 -14.55
CA ALA A 221 -26.93 -28.36 -14.64
C ALA A 221 -27.40 -27.93 -16.04
N PHE A 222 -28.44 -28.59 -16.53
CA PHE A 222 -29.17 -28.20 -17.73
C PHE A 222 -30.46 -27.53 -17.30
N LEU A 223 -30.51 -26.20 -17.36
CA LEU A 223 -31.63 -25.44 -16.81
C LEU A 223 -32.95 -25.67 -17.55
N ASN A 224 -32.89 -26.09 -18.81
CA ASN A 224 -34.03 -26.50 -19.63
C ASN A 224 -34.01 -28.02 -19.90
N GLY A 225 -33.33 -28.78 -19.05
CA GLY A 225 -33.25 -30.24 -19.13
C GLY A 225 -32.37 -30.75 -20.25
N ASN A 226 -32.14 -32.06 -20.22
CA ASN A 226 -31.47 -32.83 -21.27
C ASN A 226 -32.01 -34.27 -21.25
N GLY A 227 -31.75 -35.01 -22.33
CA GLY A 227 -32.16 -36.42 -22.45
C GLY A 227 -33.66 -36.59 -22.18
N SER A 228 -34.02 -37.46 -21.22
CA SER A 228 -35.42 -37.75 -20.93
C SER A 228 -36.20 -36.61 -20.25
N GLY A 229 -35.53 -35.59 -19.71
CA GLY A 229 -36.15 -34.43 -19.05
C GLY A 229 -36.07 -33.13 -19.86
N GLU A 230 -35.59 -33.19 -21.10
CA GLU A 230 -35.45 -32.03 -21.97
C GLU A 230 -36.78 -31.25 -22.12
N GLY A 231 -36.67 -29.92 -22.02
CA GLY A 231 -37.78 -28.97 -22.12
C GLY A 231 -38.79 -28.97 -20.97
N SER A 232 -38.68 -29.88 -20.01
CA SER A 232 -39.70 -30.10 -18.97
C SER A 232 -39.16 -30.18 -17.55
N TYR A 233 -37.86 -30.47 -17.38
CA TYR A 233 -37.20 -30.58 -16.08
C TYR A 233 -35.90 -29.77 -16.05
N LEU A 234 -35.46 -29.42 -14.84
CA LEU A 234 -34.06 -29.13 -14.56
C LEU A 234 -33.31 -30.47 -14.42
N SER A 235 -32.16 -30.60 -15.07
CA SER A 235 -31.26 -31.75 -14.89
C SER A 235 -30.01 -31.35 -14.11
N VAL A 236 -29.48 -32.26 -13.29
CA VAL A 236 -28.24 -32.04 -12.52
C VAL A 236 -27.31 -33.24 -12.62
N TYR A 237 -26.01 -32.98 -12.72
CA TYR A 237 -24.97 -34.01 -12.87
C TYR A 237 -23.72 -33.66 -12.05
N ILE A 238 -22.91 -34.68 -11.79
CA ILE A 238 -21.58 -34.53 -11.21
C ILE A 238 -20.59 -35.37 -12.00
N ARG A 239 -19.38 -34.84 -12.16
CA ARG A 239 -18.26 -35.51 -12.83
C ARG A 239 -17.03 -35.50 -11.94
N VAL A 240 -16.27 -36.60 -12.00
CA VAL A 240 -14.93 -36.68 -11.43
C VAL A 240 -13.95 -36.10 -12.44
N LEU A 241 -13.14 -35.15 -11.99
CA LEU A 241 -12.12 -34.49 -12.80
C LEU A 241 -10.72 -34.98 -12.40
N PRO A 242 -9.73 -34.92 -13.30
CA PRO A 242 -8.34 -35.16 -12.93
C PRO A 242 -7.90 -34.23 -11.79
N GLY A 243 -7.53 -34.82 -10.66
CA GLY A 243 -7.05 -34.15 -9.46
C GLY A 243 -5.54 -34.34 -9.26
N GLU A 244 -4.92 -33.42 -8.53
CA GLU A 244 -3.48 -33.49 -8.22
C GLU A 244 -3.14 -34.68 -7.31
N TYR A 245 -4.12 -35.19 -6.56
CA TYR A 245 -3.95 -36.23 -5.56
C TYR A 245 -4.47 -37.61 -6.01
N ASP A 246 -4.90 -37.76 -7.26
CA ASP A 246 -5.57 -38.98 -7.76
C ASP A 246 -4.74 -40.27 -7.58
N ASN A 247 -3.42 -40.16 -7.49
CA ASN A 247 -2.53 -41.31 -7.24
C ASN A 247 -2.51 -41.78 -5.79
N LEU A 248 -3.02 -40.96 -4.86
CA LEU A 248 -3.12 -41.26 -3.43
C LEU A 248 -4.50 -41.76 -3.01
N LEU A 249 -5.49 -41.64 -3.91
CA LEU A 249 -6.89 -41.94 -3.64
C LEU A 249 -7.27 -43.36 -4.07
N GLU A 250 -8.28 -43.91 -3.42
CA GLU A 250 -8.89 -45.18 -3.81
C GLU A 250 -9.70 -45.02 -5.10
N TRP A 251 -9.76 -46.05 -5.94
CA TRP A 251 -10.55 -46.04 -7.16
C TRP A 251 -11.28 -47.37 -7.36
N PRO A 252 -12.50 -47.37 -7.92
CA PRO A 252 -13.28 -46.22 -8.41
C PRO A 252 -13.83 -45.31 -7.29
N PHE A 253 -14.24 -44.09 -7.63
CA PHE A 253 -14.88 -43.16 -6.70
C PHE A 253 -16.16 -43.79 -6.12
N SER A 254 -16.26 -43.84 -4.79
CA SER A 254 -17.29 -44.64 -4.08
C SER A 254 -18.08 -43.85 -3.04
N TYR A 255 -17.82 -42.54 -2.88
CA TYR A 255 -18.49 -41.75 -1.85
C TYR A 255 -19.93 -41.44 -2.23
N ARG A 256 -20.85 -41.55 -1.26
CA ARG A 256 -22.26 -41.22 -1.49
C ARG A 256 -22.39 -39.73 -1.82
N VAL A 257 -23.13 -39.41 -2.87
CA VAL A 257 -23.37 -38.05 -3.32
C VAL A 257 -24.85 -37.72 -3.19
N THR A 258 -25.12 -36.53 -2.64
CA THR A 258 -26.47 -35.98 -2.47
C THR A 258 -26.56 -34.64 -3.19
N PHE A 259 -27.46 -34.52 -4.17
CA PHE A 259 -27.86 -33.23 -4.74
C PHE A 259 -29.04 -32.67 -3.97
N THR A 260 -29.09 -31.35 -3.80
CA THR A 260 -30.20 -30.68 -3.15
C THR A 260 -30.46 -29.33 -3.81
N LEU A 261 -31.67 -29.11 -4.32
CA LEU A 261 -32.16 -27.77 -4.66
C LEU A 261 -32.76 -27.13 -3.40
N LEU A 262 -32.19 -26.02 -2.99
CA LEU A 262 -32.58 -25.35 -1.75
C LEU A 262 -33.87 -24.52 -1.93
N ASP A 263 -34.82 -24.72 -1.02
CA ASP A 263 -35.95 -23.81 -0.83
C ASP A 263 -35.46 -22.59 -0.03
N GLN A 264 -35.51 -21.40 -0.63
CA GLN A 264 -34.96 -20.16 -0.06
C GLN A 264 -35.97 -19.46 0.89
N SER A 265 -36.84 -20.23 1.53
CA SER A 265 -37.77 -19.76 2.57
C SER A 265 -37.01 -19.48 3.86
N ASP A 266 -37.47 -18.48 4.63
CA ASP A 266 -36.87 -18.17 5.94
C ASP A 266 -37.12 -19.34 6.91
N PRO A 267 -36.06 -20.03 7.40
CA PRO A 267 -36.21 -21.18 8.28
C PRO A 267 -36.87 -20.87 9.63
N SER A 268 -36.85 -19.60 10.07
CA SER A 268 -37.52 -19.16 11.30
C SER A 268 -39.04 -19.05 11.16
N LEU A 269 -39.53 -18.83 9.94
CA LEU A 269 -40.95 -18.67 9.65
C LEU A 269 -41.59 -19.97 9.15
N SER A 270 -40.85 -20.74 8.36
CA SER A 270 -41.34 -22.00 7.81
C SER A 270 -40.19 -22.94 7.51
N LYS A 271 -40.38 -24.25 7.74
CA LYS A 271 -39.38 -25.25 7.40
C LYS A 271 -39.15 -25.28 5.88
N PRO A 272 -37.94 -25.01 5.37
CA PRO A 272 -37.63 -25.12 3.95
C PRO A 272 -37.86 -26.55 3.45
N GLN A 273 -38.53 -26.69 2.30
CA GLN A 273 -38.77 -27.98 1.68
C GLN A 273 -37.85 -28.16 0.49
N ASN A 274 -36.62 -28.59 0.75
CA ASN A 274 -35.65 -28.83 -0.31
C ASN A 274 -36.02 -30.05 -1.17
N ILE A 275 -35.63 -30.04 -2.44
CA ILE A 275 -35.68 -31.24 -3.30
C ILE A 275 -34.32 -31.91 -3.26
N THR A 276 -34.29 -33.19 -2.91
CA THR A 276 -33.05 -33.93 -2.68
C THR A 276 -33.06 -35.25 -3.43
N GLU A 277 -31.97 -35.54 -4.11
CA GLU A 277 -31.72 -36.86 -4.72
C GLU A 277 -30.34 -37.36 -4.28
N THR A 278 -30.24 -38.65 -4.00
CA THR A 278 -29.03 -39.27 -3.45
C THR A 278 -28.71 -40.54 -4.21
N PHE A 279 -27.42 -40.75 -4.50
CA PHE A 279 -26.95 -42.01 -5.07
C PHE A 279 -25.63 -42.45 -4.45
N ASN A 280 -25.43 -43.77 -4.52
CA ASN A 280 -24.18 -44.43 -4.23
C ASN A 280 -23.53 -44.79 -5.58
N PRO A 281 -22.32 -44.28 -5.89
CA PRO A 281 -21.63 -44.63 -7.13
C PRO A 281 -21.47 -46.15 -7.29
N ASP A 282 -21.93 -46.71 -8.40
CA ASP A 282 -21.68 -48.11 -8.75
C ASP A 282 -20.24 -48.27 -9.27
N PRO A 283 -19.46 -49.24 -8.77
CA PRO A 283 -18.08 -49.48 -9.21
C PRO A 283 -17.92 -49.78 -10.70
N ASN A 284 -18.98 -50.20 -11.39
CA ASN A 284 -18.95 -50.51 -12.83
C ASN A 284 -19.24 -49.27 -13.70
N TRP A 285 -19.66 -48.16 -13.11
CA TRP A 285 -19.93 -46.93 -13.85
C TRP A 285 -18.62 -46.28 -14.32
N LYS A 286 -18.53 -46.05 -15.63
CA LYS A 286 -17.33 -45.48 -16.27
C LYS A 286 -17.01 -44.07 -15.78
N ASN A 287 -18.04 -43.30 -15.42
CA ASN A 287 -17.92 -41.91 -14.94
C ASN A 287 -17.17 -41.76 -13.60
N PHE A 288 -17.02 -42.86 -12.85
CA PHE A 288 -16.39 -42.88 -11.53
C PHE A 288 -15.06 -43.64 -11.50
N GLN A 289 -14.57 -44.09 -12.66
CA GLN A 289 -13.24 -44.66 -12.78
C GLN A 289 -12.18 -43.57 -12.67
N LYS A 290 -10.94 -43.98 -12.38
CA LYS A 290 -9.79 -43.08 -12.32
C LYS A 290 -9.64 -42.32 -13.64
N PRO A 291 -9.63 -40.98 -13.63
CA PRO A 291 -9.35 -40.19 -14.82
C PRO A 291 -7.96 -40.55 -15.39
N SER A 292 -7.89 -40.88 -16.68
CA SER A 292 -6.62 -41.17 -17.34
C SER A 292 -5.81 -39.89 -17.52
N GLY A 293 -4.60 -39.84 -16.95
CA GLY A 293 -3.69 -38.67 -17.01
C GLY A 293 -3.11 -38.34 -18.40
N SER A 294 -3.55 -39.02 -19.46
CA SER A 294 -3.13 -38.77 -20.84
C SER A 294 -4.34 -38.45 -21.70
N ARG A 295 -4.78 -37.19 -21.62
CA ARG A 295 -5.44 -36.44 -22.70
C ARG A 295 -5.68 -35.02 -22.20
N ASN A 296 -5.06 -34.05 -22.85
CA ASN A 296 -5.45 -32.63 -22.84
C ASN A 296 -6.83 -32.41 -23.50
N SER A 297 -7.76 -33.34 -23.31
CA SER A 297 -9.15 -33.19 -23.67
C SER A 297 -9.87 -33.10 -22.33
N LEU A 298 -10.25 -31.88 -21.94
CA LEU A 298 -11.64 -31.70 -21.55
C LEU A 298 -12.43 -32.31 -22.72
N ASP A 299 -12.67 -33.62 -22.70
CA ASP A 299 -13.74 -34.16 -23.49
C ASP A 299 -15.00 -33.73 -22.75
N GLU A 300 -15.36 -32.45 -22.94
CA GLU A 300 -16.59 -31.84 -22.46
C GLU A 300 -17.81 -32.71 -22.83
N SER A 301 -17.66 -33.63 -23.79
CA SER A 301 -18.69 -34.56 -24.26
C SER A 301 -18.99 -35.73 -23.32
N THR A 302 -18.15 -36.01 -22.30
CA THR A 302 -18.50 -37.04 -21.30
C THR A 302 -19.39 -36.45 -20.22
N LEU A 303 -20.70 -36.54 -20.45
CA LEU A 303 -21.72 -36.21 -19.46
C LEU A 303 -21.45 -36.98 -18.15
N GLY A 304 -21.49 -36.26 -17.02
CA GLY A 304 -21.36 -36.86 -15.69
C GLY A 304 -22.53 -37.80 -15.34
N PHE A 305 -22.52 -38.35 -14.13
CA PHE A 305 -23.67 -39.09 -13.61
C PHE A 305 -24.63 -38.14 -12.88
N GLY A 306 -25.94 -38.38 -13.00
CA GLY A 306 -26.93 -37.53 -12.36
C GLY A 306 -28.35 -37.81 -12.81
N TYR A 307 -29.21 -36.81 -12.65
CA TYR A 307 -30.65 -36.94 -12.76
C TYR A 307 -31.17 -36.05 -13.89
N PRO A 308 -31.56 -36.63 -15.05
CA PRO A 308 -32.17 -35.86 -16.14
C PRO A 308 -33.54 -35.28 -15.78
N LYS A 309 -34.21 -35.82 -14.76
CA LYS A 309 -35.52 -35.37 -14.27
C LYS A 309 -35.45 -35.00 -12.78
N PHE A 310 -34.57 -34.06 -12.42
CA PHE A 310 -34.34 -33.72 -11.02
C PHE A 310 -35.53 -32.96 -10.39
N ILE A 311 -36.06 -31.95 -11.09
CA ILE A 311 -37.28 -31.25 -10.69
C ILE A 311 -37.99 -30.71 -11.94
N SER A 312 -39.32 -30.83 -11.99
CA SER A 312 -40.08 -30.32 -13.13
C SER A 312 -40.10 -28.77 -13.15
N HIS A 313 -40.28 -28.19 -14.34
CA HIS A 313 -40.48 -26.75 -14.48
C HIS A 313 -41.75 -26.23 -13.81
N GLU A 314 -42.74 -27.10 -13.56
CA GLU A 314 -43.93 -26.77 -12.80
C GLU A 314 -43.60 -26.73 -11.30
N ASP A 315 -42.91 -27.76 -10.79
CA ASP A 315 -42.60 -27.89 -9.37
C ASP A 315 -41.59 -26.86 -8.87
N ILE A 316 -40.61 -26.49 -9.70
CA ILE A 316 -39.62 -25.46 -9.34
C ILE A 316 -40.26 -24.08 -9.09
N ARG A 317 -41.49 -23.86 -9.58
CA ARG A 317 -42.26 -22.62 -9.39
C ARG A 317 -43.19 -22.67 -8.17
N LYS A 318 -43.40 -23.84 -7.56
CA LYS A 318 -44.36 -24.02 -6.45
C LYS A 318 -43.87 -23.45 -5.12
N ARG A 319 -42.56 -23.28 -4.93
CA ARG A 319 -41.95 -22.75 -3.69
C ARG A 319 -40.83 -21.75 -4.02
N ASN A 320 -40.11 -21.30 -3.00
CA ASN A 320 -39.01 -20.34 -3.12
C ASN A 320 -37.70 -20.98 -3.63
N TYR A 321 -37.77 -21.96 -4.53
CA TYR A 321 -36.57 -22.53 -5.16
C TYR A 321 -35.88 -21.50 -6.05
N VAL A 322 -36.67 -20.67 -6.74
CA VAL A 322 -36.21 -19.49 -7.48
C VAL A 322 -36.61 -18.24 -6.70
N ARG A 323 -35.62 -17.49 -6.22
CA ARG A 323 -35.81 -16.22 -5.49
C ARG A 323 -34.70 -15.26 -5.90
N ASP A 324 -35.03 -13.97 -6.03
CA ASP A 324 -34.08 -12.92 -6.47
C ASP A 324 -33.31 -13.32 -7.75
N ASN A 325 -34.06 -13.86 -8.73
CA ASN A 325 -33.56 -14.34 -10.02
C ASN A 325 -32.39 -15.35 -9.90
N SER A 326 -32.37 -16.14 -8.83
CA SER A 326 -31.30 -17.08 -8.51
C SER A 326 -31.85 -18.40 -7.97
N ILE A 327 -31.12 -19.49 -8.21
CA ILE A 327 -31.31 -20.78 -7.54
C ILE A 327 -30.02 -21.21 -6.82
N PHE A 328 -30.14 -22.09 -5.83
CA PHE A 328 -29.00 -22.67 -5.12
C PHE A 328 -29.03 -24.19 -5.20
N LEU A 329 -28.02 -24.77 -5.86
CA LEU A 329 -27.79 -26.21 -5.90
C LEU A 329 -26.69 -26.57 -4.92
N ARG A 330 -27.01 -27.43 -3.96
CA ARG A 330 -26.04 -28.02 -3.04
C ARG A 330 -25.66 -29.41 -3.53
N ALA A 331 -24.37 -29.72 -3.56
CA ALA A 331 -23.86 -31.07 -3.70
C ALA A 331 -23.09 -31.43 -2.44
N SER A 332 -23.45 -32.54 -1.81
CA SER A 332 -22.83 -33.04 -0.58
C SER A 332 -22.25 -34.43 -0.84
N VAL A 333 -21.00 -34.65 -0.43
CA VAL A 333 -20.30 -35.92 -0.54
C VAL A 333 -20.02 -36.45 0.86
N GLU A 334 -20.50 -37.65 1.16
CA GLU A 334 -20.24 -38.29 2.46
C GLU A 334 -18.81 -38.83 2.50
N ILE A 335 -17.93 -38.13 3.22
CA ILE A 335 -16.53 -38.51 3.38
C ILE A 335 -16.41 -39.49 4.57
N PRO A 336 -15.73 -40.63 4.42
CA PRO A 336 -15.46 -41.56 5.52
C PRO A 336 -14.71 -40.87 6.68
N GLN A 337 -15.20 -41.06 7.91
CA GLN A 337 -14.63 -40.43 9.12
C GLN A 337 -13.15 -40.73 9.35
N LYS A 338 -12.64 -41.88 8.87
CA LYS A 338 -11.21 -42.24 8.96
C LYS A 338 -10.27 -41.31 8.20
N ILE A 339 -10.79 -40.54 7.26
CA ILE A 339 -10.03 -39.64 6.37
C ILE A 339 -9.99 -38.20 6.92
N ILE A 340 -10.93 -37.86 7.80
CA ILE A 340 -11.07 -36.52 8.40
C ILE A 340 -10.26 -36.40 9.72
N ALA A 341 -9.81 -37.53 10.28
CA ALA A 341 -9.11 -37.61 11.57
C ALA A 341 -7.64 -37.21 11.54
#